data_AF-A0A4Q3WTJ5-F1
#
_entry.id   AF-A0A4Q3WTJ5-F1
#
_cell.length_a   1.000
_cell.length_b   1.000
_cell.length_c   1.000
_cell.angle_alpha   90.00
_cell.angle_beta   90.00
_cell.angle_gamma   90.00
#
_symmetry.space_group_name_H-M   'P 1'
#
loop_
_entity.id
_entity.type
_entity.pdbx_description
1 polymer ?
#
loop_
_entity_poly.entity_id
_entity_poly.type
_entity_poly.pdbx_seq_one_letter_code
_entity_poly.pdbx_strand_id
1 'polypeptide(L)'
;MGLALQQYVADFDGAYPQQEYRTRTILVGWEDLLQHYTRSKTVFNCPSQANLAGSNLDYFYNFYQLNEYRYSNGQLHSPTGKLEAGLPSASELVVSFDIYNKDPLSVNTGNYEVVQAACGRKVPAVILHSGGANFVYADGHVKRLSVAQQQEIGCDLYYDPAKHSNK
;
A
#
# COMPACT_ATOMS: atom_id res chain seq x y z
N MET A 1 7.45 9.90 2.94
CA MET A 1 6.18 9.18 3.16
C MET A 1 6.17 8.48 4.50
N GLY A 2 7.12 7.60 4.81
CA GLY A 2 7.16 6.89 6.11
C GLY A 2 7.07 7.79 7.35
N LEU A 3 7.79 8.93 7.39
CA LEU A 3 7.65 9.89 8.50
C LEU A 3 6.23 10.48 8.63
N ALA A 4 5.59 10.85 7.51
CA ALA A 4 4.24 11.39 7.51
C ALA A 4 3.21 10.35 8.00
N LEU A 5 3.44 9.08 7.64
CA LEU A 5 2.64 7.97 8.16
C LEU A 5 2.79 7.84 9.69
N GLN A 6 4.00 7.88 10.23
CA GLN A 6 4.22 7.78 11.68
C GLN A 6 3.61 8.94 12.45
N GLN A 7 3.64 10.15 11.89
CA GLN A 7 2.95 11.31 12.47
C GLN A 7 1.43 11.11 12.49
N TYR A 8 0.85 10.62 11.38
CA TYR A 8 -0.57 10.25 11.35
C TYR A 8 -0.91 9.20 12.42
N VAL A 9 -0.14 8.12 12.51
CA VAL A 9 -0.37 7.03 13.46
C VAL A 9 -0.32 7.54 14.90
N ALA A 10 0.65 8.40 15.24
CA ALA A 10 0.76 9.00 16.56
C ALA A 10 -0.44 9.88 16.92
N ASP A 11 -0.96 10.66 15.97
CA ASP A 11 -2.09 11.58 16.18
C ASP A 11 -3.46 10.87 16.18
N PHE A 12 -3.53 9.62 15.70
CA PHE A 12 -4.75 8.82 15.59
C PHE A 12 -4.72 7.57 16.50
N ASP A 13 -4.15 7.69 17.70
CA ASP A 13 -4.14 6.64 18.74
C ASP A 13 -3.58 5.29 18.25
N GLY A 14 -2.58 5.32 17.38
CA GLY A 14 -1.96 4.13 16.81
C GLY A 14 -2.72 3.55 15.61
N ALA A 15 -3.74 4.20 15.07
CA ALA A 15 -4.46 3.74 13.89
C ALA A 15 -3.75 4.14 12.58
N TYR A 16 -3.61 3.19 11.65
CA TYR A 16 -3.14 3.48 10.28
C TYR A 16 -4.23 4.20 9.45
N PRO A 17 -3.88 4.87 8.35
CA PRO A 17 -4.86 5.50 7.46
C PRO A 17 -5.92 4.53 6.93
N GLN A 18 -7.13 5.05 6.75
CA GLN A 18 -8.15 4.33 5.98
C GLN A 18 -7.79 4.39 4.50
N GLN A 19 -7.95 3.28 3.75
CA GLN A 19 -7.76 3.30 2.29
C GLN A 19 -8.58 4.40 1.64
N GLU A 20 -9.87 4.43 1.99
CA GLU A 20 -10.79 5.47 1.57
C GLU A 20 -12.01 5.52 2.49
N TYR A 21 -12.59 6.72 2.64
CA TYR A 21 -13.94 6.88 3.18
C TYR A 21 -14.70 7.95 2.41
N ARG A 22 -16.03 7.79 2.38
CA ARG A 22 -16.93 8.69 1.65
C ARG A 22 -17.59 9.68 2.61
N THR A 23 -17.36 10.96 2.40
CA THR A 23 -18.18 12.05 2.97
C THR A 23 -19.42 12.26 2.10
N ARG A 24 -20.30 13.20 2.46
CA ARG A 24 -21.50 13.50 1.65
C ARG A 24 -21.17 13.92 0.21
N THR A 25 -20.00 14.50 -0.03
CA THR A 25 -19.65 15.15 -1.30
C THR A 25 -18.32 14.69 -1.90
N ILE A 26 -17.43 14.12 -1.10
CA ILE A 26 -16.03 13.84 -1.48
C ILE A 26 -15.64 12.43 -1.00
N LEU A 27 -14.94 11.68 -1.86
CA LEU A 27 -14.18 10.49 -1.49
C LEU A 27 -12.81 10.94 -1.00
N VAL A 28 -12.43 10.56 0.21
CA VAL A 28 -11.14 10.90 0.83
C VAL A 28 -10.28 9.64 0.83
N GLY A 29 -9.13 9.67 0.16
CA GLY A 29 -8.17 8.56 0.12
C GLY A 29 -7.14 8.63 1.24
N TRP A 30 -6.40 7.55 1.46
CA TRP A 30 -5.30 7.47 2.43
C TRP A 30 -4.26 8.58 2.21
N GLU A 31 -4.00 8.96 0.96
CA GLU A 31 -3.08 10.02 0.58
C GLU A 31 -3.56 11.39 1.07
N ASP A 32 -4.87 11.63 1.03
CA ASP A 32 -5.46 12.89 1.49
C ASP A 32 -5.34 13.00 3.00
N LEU A 33 -5.43 11.88 3.72
CA LEU A 33 -5.22 11.82 5.17
C LEU A 33 -3.78 12.16 5.56
N LEU A 34 -2.80 11.78 4.73
CA LEU A 34 -1.39 12.10 4.95
C LEU A 34 -1.00 13.51 4.49
N GLN A 35 -1.86 14.24 3.79
CA GLN A 35 -1.52 15.59 3.29
C GLN A 35 -1.26 16.61 4.40
N HIS A 36 -1.85 16.43 5.59
CA HIS A 36 -1.56 17.28 6.74
C HIS A 36 -0.11 17.14 7.25
N TYR A 37 0.50 15.98 7.00
CA TYR A 37 1.86 15.63 7.45
C TYR A 37 2.89 15.69 6.31
N THR A 38 2.47 16.12 5.12
CA THR A 38 3.35 16.27 3.96
C THR A 38 3.32 17.70 3.46
N ARG A 39 4.43 18.17 2.89
CA ARG A 39 4.53 19.55 2.39
C ARG A 39 3.90 19.75 1.01
N SER A 40 3.65 18.66 0.28
CA SER A 40 3.16 18.70 -1.09
C SER A 40 2.51 17.37 -1.47
N LYS A 41 1.42 17.43 -2.24
CA LYS A 41 0.80 16.23 -2.85
C LYS A 41 1.73 15.52 -3.82
N THR A 42 2.70 16.22 -4.40
CA THR A 42 3.66 15.63 -5.35
C THR A 42 4.55 14.55 -4.72
N VAL A 43 4.58 14.41 -3.39
CA VAL A 43 5.30 13.32 -2.71
C VAL A 43 4.69 11.94 -2.99
N PHE A 44 3.43 11.89 -3.43
CA PHE A 44 2.76 10.67 -3.84
C PHE A 44 2.96 10.33 -5.32
N ASN A 45 3.76 11.13 -6.02
CA ASN A 45 4.11 10.94 -7.42
C ASN A 45 5.59 10.57 -7.53
N CYS A 46 5.90 9.61 -8.39
CA CYS A 46 7.23 9.18 -8.75
C CYS A 46 7.83 10.20 -9.74
N PRO A 47 8.90 10.94 -9.40
CA PRO A 47 9.49 11.93 -10.29
C PRO A 47 10.08 11.34 -11.58
N SER A 48 10.35 10.03 -11.57
CA SER A 48 10.89 9.30 -12.72
C SER A 48 9.81 8.80 -13.68
N GLN A 49 8.53 8.89 -13.30
CA GLN A 49 7.42 8.58 -14.19
C GLN A 49 6.83 9.86 -14.78
N ALA A 50 6.78 9.93 -16.11
CA ALA A 50 6.07 10.98 -16.80
C ALA A 50 4.57 10.74 -16.63
N ASN A 51 3.93 11.50 -15.72
CA ASN A 51 2.49 11.63 -15.48
C ASN A 51 1.64 10.52 -16.12
N LEU A 52 1.36 9.44 -15.37
CA LEU A 52 0.29 8.52 -15.72
C LEU A 52 -1.00 9.33 -15.85
N ALA A 53 -1.43 9.59 -17.09
CA ALA A 53 -2.58 10.44 -17.37
C ALA A 53 -3.81 9.91 -16.60
N GLY A 54 -4.23 10.64 -15.57
CA GLY A 54 -5.42 10.34 -14.77
C GLY A 54 -5.19 9.61 -13.44
N SER A 55 -3.95 9.41 -12.97
CA SER A 55 -3.65 9.01 -11.58
C SER A 55 -2.86 10.11 -10.86
N ASN A 56 -3.28 10.44 -9.64
CA ASN A 56 -2.53 11.34 -8.75
C ASN A 56 -1.57 10.58 -7.83
N LEU A 57 -1.45 9.26 -8.01
CA LEU A 57 -0.69 8.36 -7.14
C LEU A 57 0.13 7.37 -7.97
N ASP A 58 1.42 7.30 -7.67
CA ASP A 58 2.36 6.29 -8.20
C ASP A 58 2.72 5.22 -7.15
N TYR A 59 2.18 5.35 -5.93
CA TYR A 59 2.36 4.42 -4.83
C TYR A 59 1.03 3.78 -4.45
N PHE A 60 1.05 2.47 -4.20
CA PHE A 60 -0.10 1.73 -3.70
C PHE A 60 -0.12 1.74 -2.18
N TYR A 61 -1.31 1.51 -1.61
CA TYR A 61 -1.50 1.34 -0.18
C TYR A 61 -2.00 -0.07 0.11
N ASN A 62 -1.35 -0.76 1.05
CA ASN A 62 -1.65 -2.14 1.42
C ASN A 62 -2.90 -2.23 2.30
N PHE A 63 -4.03 -1.83 1.71
CA PHE A 63 -5.29 -1.71 2.42
C PHE A 63 -5.80 -3.04 2.99
N TYR A 64 -5.49 -4.18 2.35
CA TYR A 64 -5.95 -5.47 2.83
C TYR A 64 -5.40 -5.83 4.20
N GLN A 65 -4.16 -5.45 4.49
CA GLN A 65 -3.52 -5.74 5.77
C GLN A 65 -3.66 -4.61 6.79
N LEU A 66 -3.92 -3.37 6.31
CA LEU A 66 -3.98 -2.15 7.12
C LEU A 66 -5.38 -1.61 7.35
N ASN A 67 -6.40 -2.27 6.80
CA ASN A 67 -7.79 -1.93 7.07
C ASN A 67 -8.56 -3.09 7.65
N GLU A 68 -9.40 -2.77 8.63
CA GLU A 68 -10.40 -3.70 9.16
C GLU A 68 -11.70 -3.54 8.39
N TYR A 69 -12.10 -4.60 7.71
CA TYR A 69 -13.39 -4.68 7.04
C TYR A 69 -14.43 -5.20 8.01
N ARG A 70 -15.41 -4.36 8.34
CA ARG A 70 -16.57 -4.77 9.15
C ARG A 70 -17.75 -5.03 8.22
N TYR A 71 -18.28 -6.24 8.27
CA TYR A 71 -19.51 -6.59 7.61
C TYR A 71 -20.65 -6.57 8.63
N SER A 72 -21.75 -5.92 8.30
CA SER A 72 -23.00 -6.00 9.07
C SER A 72 -24.16 -6.12 8.11
N ASN A 73 -25.07 -7.06 8.35
CA ASN A 73 -26.23 -7.34 7.49
C ASN A 73 -25.87 -7.55 6.00
N GLY A 74 -24.70 -8.16 5.73
CA GLY A 74 -24.21 -8.38 4.36
C GLY A 74 -23.70 -7.12 3.63
N GLN A 75 -23.66 -5.97 4.31
CA GLN A 75 -23.06 -4.74 3.78
C GLN A 75 -21.68 -4.51 4.38
N LEU A 76 -20.74 -4.14 3.51
CA LEU A 76 -19.41 -3.70 3.91
C LEU A 76 -19.51 -2.29 4.49
N HIS A 77 -19.13 -2.13 5.76
CA HIS A 77 -18.95 -0.81 6.37
C HIS A 77 -17.62 -0.21 5.94
N SER A 78 -17.52 1.12 5.98
CA SER A 78 -16.30 1.85 5.65
C SER A 78 -15.11 1.25 6.41
N PRO A 79 -14.04 0.87 5.70
CA PRO A 79 -12.89 0.24 6.34
C PRO A 79 -12.34 1.16 7.43
N THR A 80 -12.09 0.62 8.63
CA THR A 80 -11.36 1.37 9.65
C THR A 80 -9.86 1.12 9.50
N GLY A 81 -9.04 2.09 9.91
CA GLY A 81 -7.60 1.89 10.03
C GLY A 81 -7.32 0.80 11.05
N LYS A 82 -6.41 -0.12 10.73
CA LYS A 82 -5.95 -1.11 11.69
C LYS A 82 -5.11 -0.44 12.77
N LEU A 83 -5.18 -0.92 14.00
CA LEU A 83 -4.32 -0.45 15.08
C LEU A 83 -2.93 -1.08 14.99
N GLU A 84 -1.89 -0.29 15.27
CA GLU A 84 -0.50 -0.74 15.35
C GLU A 84 -0.31 -1.86 16.37
N ALA A 85 -0.96 -1.75 17.53
CA ALA A 85 -0.97 -2.80 18.55
C ALA A 85 -1.56 -4.15 18.05
N GLY A 86 -2.32 -4.14 16.95
CA GLY A 86 -2.86 -5.33 16.30
C GLY A 86 -1.94 -5.90 15.20
N LEU A 87 -0.77 -5.32 14.96
CA LEU A 87 0.21 -5.84 14.02
C LEU A 87 1.16 -6.83 14.72
N PRO A 88 1.43 -8.00 14.12
CA PRO A 88 2.46 -8.91 14.64
C PRO A 88 3.86 -8.28 14.63
N SER A 89 4.15 -7.47 13.62
CA SER A 89 5.46 -6.85 13.39
C SER A 89 5.33 -5.65 12.45
N ALA A 90 5.51 -4.43 12.98
CA ALA A 90 5.42 -3.20 12.17
C ALA A 90 6.58 -3.07 11.17
N SER A 91 7.76 -3.59 11.50
CA SER A 91 8.95 -3.54 10.65
C SER A 91 8.95 -4.51 9.48
N GLU A 92 8.03 -5.47 9.47
CA GLU A 92 7.89 -6.47 8.40
C GLU A 92 6.68 -6.20 7.51
N LEU A 93 5.69 -5.44 7.99
CA LEU A 93 4.50 -5.11 7.22
C LEU A 93 4.78 -3.93 6.27
N VAL A 94 4.65 -4.18 4.97
CA VAL A 94 4.68 -3.12 3.96
C VAL A 94 3.36 -2.36 3.97
N VAL A 95 3.44 -1.03 4.03
CA VAL A 95 2.32 -0.11 3.95
C VAL A 95 2.10 0.43 2.56
N SER A 96 3.17 0.84 1.91
CA SER A 96 3.09 1.45 0.60
C SER A 96 4.29 1.05 -0.24
N PHE A 97 4.08 0.89 -1.53
CA PHE A 97 5.11 0.48 -2.45
C PHE A 97 4.88 1.04 -3.84
N ASP A 98 5.95 1.17 -4.62
CA ASP A 98 5.84 1.60 -6.01
C ASP A 98 4.88 0.69 -6.78
N ILE A 99 3.94 1.31 -7.50
CA ILE A 99 3.14 0.61 -8.50
C ILE A 99 3.29 1.27 -9.86
N TYR A 100 3.01 0.48 -10.89
CA TYR A 100 3.06 0.97 -12.26
C TYR A 100 1.67 1.20 -12.87
N ASN A 101 0.59 0.65 -12.30
CA ASN A 101 -0.75 0.91 -12.82
C ASN A 101 -1.85 0.75 -11.77
N LYS A 102 -2.96 1.48 -11.94
CA LYS A 102 -4.15 1.44 -11.07
C LYS A 102 -4.78 0.05 -10.97
N ASP A 103 -4.53 -0.78 -11.98
CA ASP A 103 -4.98 -2.16 -12.00
C ASP A 103 -3.76 -3.07 -11.80
N PRO A 104 -3.62 -3.75 -10.64
CA PRO A 104 -2.57 -4.74 -10.42
C PRO A 104 -2.62 -5.90 -11.43
N LEU A 105 -3.69 -5.99 -12.24
CA LEU A 105 -3.88 -6.96 -13.31
C LEU A 105 -3.68 -6.37 -14.73
N SER A 106 -3.55 -5.05 -14.91
CA SER A 106 -3.27 -4.45 -16.21
C SER A 106 -1.77 -4.30 -16.43
N VAL A 107 -1.15 -5.41 -16.80
CA VAL A 107 0.29 -5.63 -16.85
C VAL A 107 1.01 -5.08 -18.11
N ASN A 108 0.49 -4.04 -18.75
CA ASN A 108 0.77 -3.84 -20.19
C ASN A 108 1.90 -2.86 -20.58
N THR A 109 2.93 -2.69 -19.76
CA THR A 109 3.86 -1.55 -19.91
C THR A 109 5.33 -1.81 -19.56
N GLY A 110 5.71 -3.06 -19.27
CA GLY A 110 7.12 -3.48 -19.33
C GLY A 110 8.06 -3.04 -18.19
N ASN A 111 7.57 -2.39 -17.13
CA ASN A 111 8.39 -1.97 -15.97
C ASN A 111 8.23 -2.87 -14.73
N TYR A 112 7.88 -4.13 -14.96
CA TYR A 112 7.84 -5.17 -13.94
C TYR A 112 8.26 -6.51 -14.56
N GLU A 113 8.68 -7.44 -13.72
CA GLU A 113 8.93 -8.83 -14.08
C GLU A 113 7.94 -9.72 -13.34
N VAL A 114 7.47 -10.80 -13.98
CA VAL A 114 6.69 -11.82 -13.27
C VAL A 114 7.67 -12.77 -12.59
N VAL A 115 7.61 -12.82 -11.27
CA VAL A 115 8.50 -13.66 -10.46
C VAL A 115 7.73 -14.72 -9.69
N GLN A 116 8.41 -15.81 -9.37
CA GLN A 116 7.90 -16.86 -8.52
C GLN A 116 8.16 -16.46 -7.06
N ALA A 117 7.11 -16.07 -6.33
CA ALA A 117 7.21 -15.74 -4.91
C ALA A 117 7.45 -16.99 -4.06
N ALA A 118 7.97 -16.80 -2.84
CA ALA A 118 8.31 -17.88 -1.91
C ALA A 118 7.12 -18.85 -1.62
N CYS A 119 5.89 -18.36 -1.67
CA CYS A 119 4.66 -19.15 -1.50
C CYS A 119 4.20 -19.89 -2.77
N GLY A 120 5.02 -19.96 -3.82
CA GLY A 120 4.63 -20.68 -5.04
C GLY A 120 3.64 -19.92 -5.93
N ARG A 121 3.37 -18.64 -5.67
CA ARG A 121 2.55 -17.77 -6.54
C ARG A 121 3.40 -16.95 -7.50
N LYS A 122 2.87 -16.70 -8.71
CA LYS A 122 3.44 -15.71 -9.62
C LYS A 122 2.95 -14.32 -9.21
N VAL A 123 3.87 -13.41 -8.94
CA VAL A 123 3.59 -12.03 -8.53
C VAL A 123 4.36 -11.05 -9.41
N PRO A 124 3.87 -9.82 -9.63
CA PRO A 124 4.66 -8.79 -10.27
C PRO A 124 5.75 -8.27 -9.31
N ALA A 125 6.98 -8.16 -9.80
CA ALA A 125 8.07 -7.44 -9.15
C ALA A 125 8.42 -6.19 -9.97
N VAL A 126 8.37 -5.03 -9.35
CA VAL A 126 8.57 -3.72 -9.99
C VAL A 126 10.07 -3.45 -10.18
N ILE A 127 10.46 -2.99 -11.38
CA ILE A 127 11.87 -2.75 -11.77
C ILE A 127 12.22 -1.28 -12.05
N LEU A 128 11.35 -0.35 -11.65
CA LEU A 128 11.44 1.09 -11.97
C LEU A 128 12.73 1.79 -11.50
N HIS A 129 13.16 1.52 -10.26
CA HIS A 129 14.26 2.24 -9.62
C HIS A 129 15.55 1.44 -9.72
N SER A 130 16.23 1.56 -10.87
CA SER A 130 17.48 0.84 -11.17
C SER A 130 17.35 -0.69 -11.09
N GLY A 131 16.19 -1.24 -11.50
CA GLY A 131 15.89 -2.68 -11.39
C GLY A 131 15.29 -3.10 -10.04
N GLY A 132 14.64 -2.17 -9.33
CA GLY A 132 13.95 -2.46 -8.07
C GLY A 132 12.84 -1.45 -7.75
N ALA A 133 12.31 -1.50 -6.54
CA ALA A 133 11.22 -0.62 -6.08
C ALA A 133 11.39 -0.21 -4.62
N ASN A 134 10.79 0.91 -4.24
CA ASN A 134 10.73 1.45 -2.90
C ASN A 134 9.51 0.90 -2.16
N PHE A 135 9.73 0.55 -0.90
CA PHE A 135 8.75 0.00 0.02
C PHE A 135 8.81 0.78 1.32
N VAL A 136 7.66 1.26 1.77
CA VAL A 136 7.44 1.89 3.06
C VAL A 136 6.86 0.84 3.99
N TYR A 137 7.46 0.68 5.18
CA TYR A 137 7.03 -0.26 6.20
C TYR A 137 6.17 0.44 7.25
N ALA A 138 5.44 -0.36 8.04
CA ALA A 138 4.49 0.12 9.03
C ALA A 138 5.17 0.87 10.18
N ASP A 139 6.43 0.57 10.47
CA ASP A 139 7.27 1.36 11.38
C ASP A 139 7.81 2.67 10.79
N GLY A 140 7.46 2.99 9.54
CA GLY A 140 7.89 4.19 8.84
C GLY A 140 9.24 4.09 8.13
N HIS A 141 9.96 2.97 8.22
CA HIS A 141 11.18 2.78 7.43
C HIS A 141 10.87 2.67 5.94
N VAL A 142 11.84 3.07 5.12
CA VAL A 142 11.78 2.92 3.67
C VAL A 142 12.98 2.10 3.20
N LYS A 143 12.73 1.08 2.38
CA LYS A 143 13.79 0.28 1.76
C LYS A 143 13.54 0.18 0.26
N ARG A 144 14.63 0.19 -0.50
CA ARG A 144 14.61 -0.21 -1.90
C ARG A 144 14.85 -1.72 -1.95
N LEU A 145 13.95 -2.45 -2.59
CA LEU A 145 14.04 -3.90 -2.79
C LEU A 145 14.38 -4.24 -4.24
N SER A 146 15.34 -5.13 -4.41
CA SER A 146 15.62 -5.78 -5.69
C SER A 146 14.48 -6.73 -6.10
N VAL A 147 14.48 -7.19 -7.35
CA VAL A 147 13.54 -8.23 -7.81
C VAL A 147 13.56 -9.47 -6.92
N ALA A 148 14.75 -9.95 -6.55
CA ALA A 148 14.89 -11.11 -5.66
C ALA A 148 14.30 -10.86 -4.26
N GLN A 149 14.47 -9.66 -3.70
CA GLN A 149 13.87 -9.32 -2.40
C GLN A 149 12.34 -9.18 -2.48
N GLN A 150 11.81 -8.73 -3.62
CA GLN A 150 10.37 -8.65 -3.85
C GLN A 150 9.72 -10.05 -3.93
N GLN A 151 10.45 -11.07 -4.40
CA GLN A 151 9.97 -12.47 -4.40
C GLN A 151 9.66 -12.98 -2.99
N GLU A 152 10.44 -12.55 -2.00
CA GLU A 152 10.28 -12.98 -0.61
C GLU A 152 9.01 -12.38 0.02
N ILE A 153 8.72 -11.11 -0.28
CA ILE A 153 7.58 -10.40 0.34
C ILE A 153 6.29 -10.45 -0.50
N GLY A 154 6.36 -10.90 -1.75
CA GLY A 154 5.22 -10.86 -2.67
C GLY A 154 3.99 -11.61 -2.15
N CYS A 155 4.18 -12.61 -1.30
CA CYS A 155 3.08 -13.37 -0.72
C CYS A 155 2.26 -12.62 0.34
N ASP A 156 2.81 -11.54 0.88
CA ASP A 156 2.15 -10.72 1.89
C ASP A 156 1.52 -9.46 1.27
N LEU A 157 2.03 -8.99 0.13
CA LEU A 157 1.51 -7.83 -0.58
C LEU A 157 0.18 -8.09 -1.31
N TYR A 158 -0.01 -9.31 -1.81
CA TYR A 158 -1.19 -9.67 -2.59
C TYR A 158 -2.19 -10.43 -1.73
N TYR A 159 -3.42 -9.92 -1.67
CA TYR A 159 -4.53 -10.52 -0.95
C TYR A 159 -4.64 -12.02 -1.23
N ASP A 160 -4.59 -12.81 -0.17
CA ASP A 160 -4.89 -14.23 -0.22
C ASP A 160 -6.26 -14.50 0.41
N PRO A 161 -7.32 -14.71 -0.38
CA PRO A 161 -8.63 -15.02 0.17
C PRO A 161 -8.61 -16.26 1.08
N ALA A 162 -7.69 -17.21 0.87
CA ALA A 162 -7.55 -18.40 1.70
C ALA A 162 -6.94 -18.12 3.09
N LYS A 163 -6.17 -17.04 3.26
CA LYS A 163 -5.64 -16.63 4.58
C LYS A 163 -6.67 -15.83 5.41
N HIS A 164 -7.70 -15.29 4.76
CA HIS A 164 -8.66 -14.37 5.38
C HIS A 164 -10.11 -14.89 5.44
N SER A 165 -10.39 -16.11 4.98
CA SER A 165 -11.72 -16.73 5.01
C SER A 165 -12.09 -17.43 6.33
N ASN A 166 -11.24 -17.36 7.36
CA ASN A 166 -11.42 -18.10 8.62
C ASN A 166 -11.58 -17.19 9.86
N LYS A 167 -12.46 -16.17 9.78
CA LYS A 167 -12.99 -15.50 10.97
C LYS A 167 -14.46 -15.19 10.80
#